data_AF-B7G5M8-F1
#
_entry.id   AF-B7G5M8-F1
#
_cell.length_a   1.000
_cell.length_b   1.000
_cell.length_c   1.000
_cell.angle_alpha   90.00
_cell.angle_beta   90.00
_cell.angle_gamma   90.00
#
_symmetry.space_group_name_H-M   'P 1'
#
loop_
_entity.id
_entity.type
_entity.pdbx_description
1 polymer ?
#
loop_
_entity_poly.entity_id
_entity_poly.type
_entity_poly.pdbx_seq_one_letter_code
_entity_poly.pdbx_strand_id
1 'polypeptide(L)'
;MTKSTLAPTIAVVVLYSLTLSTTAFSILSSFTGRPASMVPLHEVAVTASRSNRPPPTRNYWCMYDSSRDPPSAPEYNAWSVLATTEKWISQTLAAAETPDGNPYSRKEVSYDCDVANDAALLTAGVWRRLKEARQIGEEHGTQEVERKEQQGDDYEPRKLRLTSVVVLPANPGISESFAVFDNLLQQINQARRQSRDYVTDLSLEQLDERMHADEDAEEEWSISVNCAHLHPNFGEQTPEQVLEDLKDDEEIDVHYEEYKRKRLEARQSPYPTVVIEVRAMPPPPELVAPPKVSRSRAAKNQNAISAMDVQRLEALFGKTAHMNHPSSQRSGSEDSFYDALGSSLEEIHVVTPMKLAQQWIATHDPNLPKTSPVDLAAFTESKTSHVDEAYEFVFANIAMLRSQPQSRQYLVLPCFLSSAATSLQKFATQVETMVNIWPDLQHKVQVEMFHPEHVDSSRRSPVPILSLQWKERP
;
A
#
# COMPACT_ATOMS: atom_id res chain seq x y z
N MET A 1 45.59 33.32 -59.88
CA MET A 1 46.60 32.29 -59.58
C MET A 1 46.96 32.38 -58.10
N THR A 2 46.30 31.60 -57.26
CA THR A 2 46.73 31.34 -55.87
C THR A 2 46.29 29.92 -55.53
N LYS A 3 47.26 29.07 -55.26
CA LYS A 3 47.09 27.67 -54.85
C LYS A 3 46.62 27.66 -53.39
N SER A 4 45.51 26.99 -53.12
CA SER A 4 45.06 26.66 -51.76
C SER A 4 45.39 25.19 -51.49
N THR A 5 46.30 24.97 -50.56
CA THR A 5 46.72 23.69 -50.00
C THR A 5 45.63 23.17 -49.06
N LEU A 6 45.03 22.04 -49.42
CA LEU A 6 44.19 21.22 -48.54
C LEU A 6 45.08 20.40 -47.60
N ALA A 7 44.91 20.58 -46.29
CA ALA A 7 45.37 19.65 -45.28
C ALA A 7 44.22 18.65 -44.95
N PRO A 8 44.49 17.36 -44.76
CA PRO A 8 43.46 16.41 -44.36
C PRO A 8 43.25 16.48 -42.84
N THR A 9 42.07 16.91 -42.40
CA THR A 9 41.63 16.77 -41.02
C THR A 9 41.24 15.31 -40.80
N ILE A 10 42.04 14.60 -39.99
CA ILE A 10 41.75 13.25 -39.52
C ILE A 10 40.56 13.35 -38.56
N ALA A 11 39.41 12.81 -38.97
CA ALA A 11 38.26 12.61 -38.10
C ALA A 11 38.55 11.38 -37.21
N VAL A 12 38.90 11.62 -35.95
CA VAL A 12 38.90 10.57 -34.93
C VAL A 12 37.46 10.35 -34.50
N VAL A 13 36.84 9.31 -35.05
CA VAL A 13 35.55 8.79 -34.55
C VAL A 13 35.85 8.03 -33.27
N VAL A 14 35.68 8.69 -32.12
CA VAL A 14 35.62 8.02 -30.82
C VAL A 14 34.21 7.46 -30.68
N LEU A 15 34.04 6.17 -31.03
CA LEU A 15 32.87 5.39 -30.65
C LEU A 15 32.92 5.18 -29.12
N TYR A 16 32.22 6.05 -28.37
CA TYR A 16 31.81 5.71 -27.02
C TYR A 16 30.60 4.78 -27.12
N SER A 17 30.86 3.48 -27.12
CA SER A 17 29.86 2.48 -26.72
C SER A 17 29.63 2.63 -25.22
N LEU A 18 28.74 3.54 -24.83
CA LEU A 18 28.15 3.58 -23.51
C LEU A 18 27.09 2.49 -23.42
N THR A 19 27.51 1.27 -23.12
CA THR A 19 26.64 0.31 -22.43
C THR A 19 26.40 0.86 -21.03
N LEU A 20 25.36 1.70 -20.87
CA LEU A 20 24.87 2.05 -19.55
C LEU A 20 24.33 0.78 -18.90
N SER A 21 25.11 0.32 -17.93
CA SER A 21 24.81 -0.75 -16.99
C SER A 21 23.44 -0.51 -16.34
N THR A 22 22.53 -1.46 -16.49
CA THR A 22 21.24 -1.52 -15.79
C THR A 22 21.36 -1.92 -14.32
N THR A 23 22.51 -1.66 -13.69
CA THR A 23 22.77 -1.96 -12.27
C THR A 23 22.94 -0.68 -11.47
N ALA A 24 21.86 0.10 -11.39
CA ALA A 24 21.78 1.23 -10.46
C ALA A 24 20.34 1.46 -9.97
N PHE A 25 19.59 0.40 -9.63
CA PHE A 25 18.33 0.52 -8.89
C PHE A 25 18.15 -0.68 -7.96
N SER A 26 19.00 -0.77 -6.94
CA SER A 26 18.82 -1.69 -5.79
C SER A 26 19.42 -1.16 -4.47
N ILE A 27 19.77 0.12 -4.38
CA ILE A 27 20.52 0.66 -3.22
C ILE A 27 19.62 1.41 -2.21
N LEU A 28 18.29 1.35 -2.34
CA LEU A 28 17.37 1.83 -1.28
C LEU A 28 16.56 0.74 -0.58
N SER A 29 16.79 -0.54 -0.89
CA SER A 29 16.23 -1.69 -0.15
C SER A 29 17.15 -2.20 0.98
N SER A 30 18.30 -1.57 1.23
CA SER A 30 19.30 -2.06 2.20
C SER A 30 19.63 -1.04 3.29
N PHE A 31 18.61 -0.56 4.01
CA PHE A 31 18.76 0.02 5.35
C PHE A 31 17.90 -0.73 6.37
N THR A 32 17.92 -2.07 6.31
CA THR A 32 17.38 -2.92 7.38
C THR A 32 18.48 -3.24 8.38
N GLY A 33 18.64 -2.38 9.39
CA GLY A 33 19.35 -2.72 10.62
C GLY A 33 18.49 -3.66 11.47
N ARG A 34 18.52 -4.97 11.18
CA ARG A 34 18.11 -6.00 12.15
C ARG A 34 19.28 -6.28 13.09
N PRO A 35 19.11 -6.22 14.42
CA PRO A 35 19.79 -7.14 15.30
C PRO A 35 18.87 -8.34 15.56
N ALA A 36 19.30 -9.49 15.05
CA ALA A 36 18.74 -10.79 15.40
C ALA A 36 19.15 -11.17 16.84
N SER A 37 18.18 -11.54 17.65
CA SER A 37 18.34 -12.54 18.73
C SER A 37 16.95 -12.95 19.23
N MET A 38 16.33 -13.90 18.54
CA MET A 38 15.26 -14.70 19.14
C MET A 38 15.91 -15.91 19.80
N VAL A 39 15.90 -15.92 21.13
CA VAL A 39 16.21 -17.10 21.94
C VAL A 39 14.96 -17.99 21.98
N PRO A 40 15.07 -19.32 21.79
CA PRO A 40 13.91 -20.20 21.82
C PRO A 40 13.36 -20.34 23.24
N LEU A 41 12.04 -20.19 23.38
CA LEU A 41 11.29 -20.39 24.63
C LEU A 41 11.30 -21.88 25.00
N HIS A 42 12.03 -22.20 26.07
CA HIS A 42 12.01 -23.52 26.70
C HIS A 42 10.80 -23.62 27.64
N GLU A 43 10.06 -24.71 27.46
CA GLU A 43 8.98 -25.19 28.31
C GLU A 43 9.51 -25.46 29.75
N VAL A 44 8.90 -24.83 30.76
CA VAL A 44 9.16 -25.13 32.18
C VAL A 44 7.86 -25.37 32.91
N ALA A 45 7.77 -26.58 33.46
CA ALA A 45 6.67 -27.14 34.20
C ALA A 45 6.36 -26.37 35.50
N VAL A 46 5.06 -26.30 35.81
CA VAL A 46 4.50 -25.71 37.02
C VAL A 46 4.62 -26.70 38.19
N THR A 47 5.36 -26.35 39.23
CA THR A 47 5.20 -26.94 40.57
C THR A 47 4.63 -25.90 41.52
N ALA A 48 3.45 -26.19 42.05
CA ALA A 48 2.70 -25.35 42.98
C ALA A 48 3.33 -25.34 44.38
N SER A 49 3.49 -24.15 44.97
CA SER A 49 3.64 -23.97 46.41
C SER A 49 2.84 -22.74 46.85
N ARG A 50 1.89 -22.97 47.76
CA ARG A 50 1.00 -21.96 48.35
C ARG A 50 1.79 -21.07 49.32
N SER A 51 1.82 -19.77 49.06
CA SER A 51 2.29 -18.75 49.99
C SER A 51 1.37 -17.53 49.92
N ASN A 52 0.80 -17.15 51.07
CA ASN A 52 0.04 -15.91 51.26
C ASN A 52 0.97 -14.70 51.10
N ARG A 53 1.13 -14.20 49.88
CA ARG A 53 1.70 -12.89 49.61
C ARG A 53 0.61 -11.93 49.15
N PRO A 54 0.71 -10.62 49.50
CA PRO A 54 -0.14 -9.59 48.92
C PRO A 54 -0.06 -9.63 47.39
N PRO A 55 -1.12 -9.20 46.67
CA PRO A 55 -1.17 -9.31 45.22
C PRO A 55 0.10 -8.67 44.62
N PRO A 56 0.80 -9.37 43.71
CA PRO A 56 1.98 -8.79 43.09
C PRO A 56 1.54 -7.52 42.37
N THR A 57 2.10 -6.38 42.75
CA THR A 57 2.13 -5.21 41.88
C THR A 57 2.67 -5.70 40.53
N ARG A 58 1.80 -5.71 39.52
CA ARG A 58 2.16 -6.07 38.16
C ARG A 58 3.23 -5.07 37.73
N ASN A 59 4.50 -5.46 37.82
CA ASN A 59 5.59 -4.76 37.17
C ASN A 59 5.28 -4.88 35.68
N TYR A 60 4.73 -3.83 35.08
CA TYR A 60 4.72 -3.68 33.64
C TYR A 60 6.18 -3.64 33.22
N TRP A 61 6.66 -4.72 32.59
CA TRP A 61 8.00 -4.75 32.02
C TRP A 61 7.97 -3.78 30.84
N CYS A 62 8.40 -2.54 31.08
CA CYS A 62 8.71 -1.61 30.01
C CYS A 62 9.79 -2.27 29.17
N MET A 63 9.48 -2.57 27.91
CA MET A 63 10.39 -3.30 27.01
C MET A 63 11.64 -2.47 26.66
N TYR A 64 11.63 -1.19 27.03
CA TYR A 64 12.68 -0.21 26.74
C TYR A 64 13.20 0.41 28.05
N ASP A 65 14.48 0.22 28.33
CA ASP A 65 15.16 0.82 29.48
C ASP A 65 15.46 2.29 29.18
N SER A 66 14.64 3.20 29.70
CA SER A 66 14.82 4.65 29.54
C SER A 66 16.09 5.19 30.22
N SER A 67 16.81 4.37 31.01
CA SER A 67 18.03 4.78 31.73
C SER A 67 19.33 4.58 30.94
N ARG A 68 19.27 3.94 29.76
CA ARG A 68 20.42 3.80 28.87
C ARG A 68 20.29 4.81 27.74
N ASP A 69 21.02 5.92 27.86
CA ASP A 69 21.13 6.95 26.83
C ASP A 69 21.50 6.32 25.46
N PRO A 70 20.60 6.37 24.46
CA PRO A 70 20.92 6.03 23.09
C PRO A 70 21.86 7.10 22.49
N PRO A 71 22.60 6.78 21.42
CA PRO A 71 23.56 7.69 20.82
C PRO A 71 22.90 9.01 20.41
N SER A 72 23.54 10.10 20.81
CA SER A 72 23.09 11.48 20.70
C SER A 72 22.95 11.97 19.24
N ALA A 73 21.76 11.85 18.66
CA ALA A 73 21.18 12.68 17.57
C ALA A 73 19.76 12.18 17.20
N PRO A 74 18.84 12.98 16.61
CA PRO A 74 18.54 14.42 16.70
C PRO A 74 17.42 14.67 17.75
N GLU A 75 16.73 15.82 17.73
CA GLU A 75 15.70 16.32 18.69
C GLU A 75 14.65 15.32 19.24
N TYR A 76 14.46 14.17 18.61
CA TYR A 76 13.56 13.11 19.07
C TYR A 76 14.28 11.76 19.12
N ASN A 77 14.58 11.28 20.33
CA ASN A 77 15.02 9.92 20.54
C ASN A 77 13.81 8.97 20.41
N ALA A 78 13.77 8.18 19.34
CA ALA A 78 12.65 7.28 19.04
C ALA A 78 12.30 6.36 20.23
N TRP A 79 13.29 5.89 20.99
CA TRP A 79 13.07 5.03 22.15
C TRP A 79 12.38 5.77 23.30
N SER A 80 12.75 7.03 23.56
CA SER A 80 12.11 7.80 24.62
C SER A 80 10.66 8.15 24.25
N VAL A 81 10.41 8.45 22.97
CA VAL A 81 9.06 8.68 22.44
C VAL A 81 8.18 7.44 22.61
N LEU A 82 8.70 6.27 22.24
CA LEU A 82 8.00 4.99 22.38
C LEU A 82 7.73 4.65 23.85
N ALA A 83 8.75 4.73 24.71
CA ALA A 83 8.61 4.45 26.14
C ALA A 83 7.61 5.40 26.82
N THR A 84 7.61 6.68 26.45
CA THR A 84 6.65 7.68 26.95
C THR A 84 5.23 7.34 26.53
N THR A 85 5.06 6.94 25.26
CA THR A 85 3.74 6.55 24.72
C THR A 85 3.23 5.26 25.35
N GLU A 86 4.07 4.23 25.48
CA GLU A 86 3.73 2.97 26.14
C GLU A 86 3.35 3.18 27.61
N LYS A 87 4.12 4.01 28.32
CA LYS A 87 3.81 4.40 29.70
C LYS A 87 2.47 5.13 29.80
N TRP A 88 2.21 6.08 28.90
CA TRP A 88 0.95 6.80 28.83
C TRP A 88 -0.23 5.84 28.58
N ILE A 89 -0.12 4.94 27.58
CA ILE A 89 -1.17 3.93 27.32
C ILE A 89 -1.39 3.07 28.56
N SER A 90 -0.33 2.57 29.19
CA SER A 90 -0.43 1.72 30.39
C SER A 90 -1.13 2.45 31.53
N GLN A 91 -0.82 3.74 31.74
CA GLN A 91 -1.46 4.57 32.76
C GLN A 91 -2.93 4.85 32.44
N THR A 92 -3.25 5.22 31.20
CA THR A 92 -4.63 5.46 30.75
C THR A 92 -5.47 4.18 30.86
N LEU A 93 -4.90 3.02 30.53
CA LEU A 93 -5.56 1.73 30.68
C LEU A 93 -5.74 1.34 32.16
N ALA A 94 -4.75 1.58 33.02
CA ALA A 94 -4.89 1.33 34.45
C ALA A 94 -5.95 2.23 35.10
N ALA A 95 -6.03 3.50 34.68
CA ALA A 95 -7.07 4.42 35.15
C ALA A 95 -8.49 4.02 34.69
N ALA A 96 -8.58 3.26 33.59
CA ALA A 96 -9.83 2.72 33.05
C ALA A 96 -10.16 1.31 33.60
N GLU A 97 -9.41 0.77 34.57
CA GLU A 97 -9.72 -0.51 35.19
C GLU A 97 -11.07 -0.45 35.91
N THR A 98 -11.97 -1.34 35.51
CA THR A 98 -13.22 -1.62 36.23
C THR A 98 -13.02 -2.80 37.18
N PRO A 99 -13.90 -3.02 38.17
CA PRO A 99 -13.84 -4.21 39.04
C PRO A 99 -13.80 -5.55 38.29
N ASP A 100 -14.37 -5.59 37.08
CA ASP A 100 -14.39 -6.75 36.18
C ASP A 100 -13.09 -6.91 35.35
N GLY A 101 -12.08 -6.07 35.64
CA GLY A 101 -10.83 -5.98 34.92
C GLY A 101 -10.89 -5.03 33.72
N ASN A 102 -9.74 -4.77 33.11
CA ASN A 102 -9.68 -3.99 31.88
C ASN A 102 -9.76 -4.95 30.66
N PRO A 103 -10.84 -4.92 29.85
CA PRO A 103 -10.99 -5.76 28.67
C PRO A 103 -9.95 -5.47 27.58
N TYR A 104 -9.24 -4.35 27.67
CA TYR A 104 -8.19 -3.92 26.75
C TYR A 104 -6.78 -4.36 27.18
N SER A 105 -6.60 -4.95 28.37
CA SER A 105 -5.30 -5.37 28.92
C SER A 105 -4.65 -6.60 28.27
N ARG A 106 -5.34 -7.27 27.33
CA ARG A 106 -4.89 -8.52 26.67
C ARG A 106 -4.52 -8.37 25.19
N LYS A 107 -4.48 -7.15 24.66
CA LYS A 107 -4.20 -6.95 23.23
C LYS A 107 -2.70 -7.07 22.98
N GLU A 108 -2.33 -7.83 21.96
CA GLU A 108 -1.01 -7.74 21.36
C GLU A 108 -0.90 -6.36 20.69
N VAL A 109 -0.10 -5.49 21.30
CA VAL A 109 0.16 -4.13 20.83
C VAL A 109 1.61 -4.05 20.38
N SER A 110 1.82 -3.78 19.09
CA SER A 110 3.13 -3.38 18.58
C SER A 110 3.26 -1.87 18.62
N TYR A 111 4.48 -1.39 18.85
CA TYR A 111 4.80 0.03 18.90
C TYR A 111 5.82 0.36 17.83
N ASP A 112 5.53 1.38 17.04
CA ASP A 112 6.35 1.85 15.94
C ASP A 112 6.53 3.36 16.06
N CYS A 113 7.68 3.88 15.64
CA CYS A 113 7.97 5.32 15.63
C CYS A 113 8.43 5.71 14.23
N ASP A 114 7.69 6.62 13.59
CA ASP A 114 8.07 7.20 12.30
C ASP A 114 8.61 8.61 12.53
N VAL A 115 9.92 8.75 12.32
CA VAL A 115 10.66 10.00 12.52
C VAL A 115 10.75 10.84 11.24
N ALA A 116 9.98 10.50 10.20
CA ALA A 116 9.92 11.32 9.00
C ALA A 116 9.40 12.73 9.34
N ASN A 117 10.11 13.75 8.84
CA ASN A 117 9.68 15.14 8.95
C ASN A 117 8.96 15.64 7.68
N ASP A 118 9.04 14.90 6.58
CA ASP A 118 8.41 15.24 5.31
C ASP A 118 6.96 14.75 5.26
N ALA A 119 6.03 15.65 4.90
CA ALA A 119 4.60 15.38 4.83
C ALA A 119 4.23 14.22 3.89
N ALA A 120 4.89 14.14 2.73
CA ALA A 120 4.62 13.10 1.75
C ALA A 120 5.15 11.75 2.23
N LEU A 121 6.36 11.70 2.83
CA LEU A 121 6.89 10.48 3.45
C LEU A 121 6.03 9.98 4.60
N LEU A 122 5.52 10.86 5.46
CA LEU A 122 4.60 10.48 6.54
C LEU A 122 3.31 9.89 6.00
N THR A 123 2.72 10.54 5.01
CA THR A 123 1.48 10.05 4.38
C THR A 123 1.72 8.68 3.74
N ALA A 124 2.85 8.50 3.03
CA ALA A 124 3.27 7.22 2.51
C ALA A 124 3.49 6.18 3.63
N GLY A 125 4.10 6.59 4.75
CA GLY A 125 4.32 5.76 5.94
C GLY A 125 3.01 5.23 6.51
N VAL A 126 1.99 6.08 6.68
CA VAL A 126 0.67 5.65 7.15
C VAL A 126 0.04 4.63 6.19
N TRP A 127 0.08 4.88 4.88
CA TRP A 127 -0.41 3.93 3.87
C TRP A 127 0.35 2.61 3.88
N ARG A 128 1.68 2.65 4.03
CA ARG A 128 2.51 1.45 4.19
C ARG A 128 2.07 0.62 5.39
N ARG A 129 1.84 1.24 6.56
CA ARG A 129 1.40 0.52 7.75
C ARG A 129 0.00 -0.07 7.61
N LEU A 130 -0.88 0.60 6.88
CA LEU A 130 -2.21 0.07 6.53
C LEU A 130 -2.11 -1.15 5.60
N LYS A 131 -1.21 -1.08 4.61
CA LYS A 131 -0.90 -2.20 3.71
C LYS A 131 -0.33 -3.40 4.46
N GLU A 132 0.68 -3.18 5.31
CA GLU A 132 1.28 -4.21 6.16
C GLU A 132 0.23 -4.87 7.05
N ALA A 133 -0.64 -4.07 7.70
CA ALA A 133 -1.72 -4.59 8.52
C ALA A 133 -2.71 -5.45 7.73
N ARG A 134 -3.06 -5.06 6.50
CA ARG A 134 -3.90 -5.88 5.61
C ARG A 134 -3.21 -7.19 5.25
N GLN A 135 -1.95 -7.14 4.80
CA GLN A 135 -1.17 -8.32 4.41
C GLN A 135 -1.06 -9.33 5.57
N ILE A 136 -0.81 -8.87 6.79
CA ILE A 136 -0.82 -9.71 7.98
C ILE A 136 -2.17 -10.43 8.16
N GLY A 137 -3.28 -9.75 7.90
CA GLY A 137 -4.61 -10.34 7.96
C GLY A 137 -4.88 -11.37 6.86
N GLU A 138 -4.41 -11.10 5.63
CA GLU A 138 -4.50 -12.00 4.48
C GLU A 138 -3.67 -13.27 4.69
N GLU A 139 -2.40 -13.11 5.05
CA GLU A 139 -1.48 -14.20 5.36
C GLU A 139 -2.01 -15.08 6.49
N HIS A 140 -2.61 -14.48 7.53
CA HIS A 140 -3.24 -15.24 8.60
C HIS A 140 -4.41 -16.08 8.07
N GLY A 141 -5.28 -15.50 7.24
CA GLY A 141 -6.39 -16.23 6.62
C GLY A 141 -5.90 -17.43 5.81
N THR A 142 -4.92 -17.23 4.91
CA THR A 142 -4.32 -18.32 4.12
C THR A 142 -3.75 -19.43 5.01
N GLN A 143 -2.98 -19.07 6.05
CA GLN A 143 -2.39 -20.06 6.96
C GLN A 143 -3.44 -20.85 7.75
N GLU A 144 -4.57 -20.24 8.09
CA GLU A 144 -5.65 -20.93 8.81
C GLU A 144 -6.42 -21.88 7.89
N VAL A 145 -6.58 -21.54 6.60
CA VAL A 145 -7.12 -22.45 5.58
C VAL A 145 -6.20 -23.67 5.43
N GLU A 146 -4.91 -23.46 5.21
CA GLU A 146 -3.93 -24.55 5.10
C GLU A 146 -3.90 -25.44 6.34
N ARG A 147 -4.03 -24.86 7.54
CA ARG A 147 -4.08 -25.64 8.79
C ARG A 147 -5.37 -26.46 8.91
N LYS A 148 -6.50 -25.93 8.46
CA LYS A 148 -7.77 -26.66 8.43
C LYS A 148 -7.67 -27.85 7.48
N GLU A 149 -7.09 -27.69 6.30
CA GLU A 149 -6.85 -28.78 5.35
C GLU A 149 -5.95 -29.88 5.94
N GLN A 150 -4.91 -29.51 6.69
CA GLN A 150 -3.98 -30.45 7.30
C GLN A 150 -4.57 -31.20 8.51
N GLN A 151 -5.41 -30.54 9.31
CA GLN A 151 -5.94 -31.09 10.56
C GLN A 151 -7.34 -31.69 10.42
N GLY A 152 -8.02 -31.42 9.30
CA GLY A 152 -9.38 -31.90 9.00
C GLY A 152 -10.47 -31.03 9.61
N ASP A 153 -11.71 -31.50 9.47
CA ASP A 153 -12.92 -30.74 9.82
C ASP A 153 -13.07 -30.41 11.32
N ASP A 154 -12.36 -31.14 12.19
CA ASP A 154 -12.34 -30.91 13.64
C ASP A 154 -11.53 -29.67 14.03
N TYR A 155 -10.76 -29.07 13.11
CA TYR A 155 -9.99 -27.86 13.36
C TYR A 155 -10.87 -26.61 13.35
N GLU A 156 -10.91 -25.91 14.48
CA GLU A 156 -11.51 -24.57 14.56
C GLU A 156 -10.48 -23.48 14.20
N PRO A 157 -10.71 -22.72 13.11
CA PRO A 157 -9.78 -21.66 12.71
C PRO A 157 -9.67 -20.55 13.75
N ARG A 158 -8.44 -20.08 13.98
CA ARG A 158 -8.17 -19.03 14.95
C ARG A 158 -8.42 -17.65 14.33
N LYS A 159 -8.97 -16.74 15.13
CA LYS A 159 -9.14 -15.33 14.74
C LYS A 159 -7.87 -14.55 15.02
N LEU A 160 -7.57 -13.59 14.16
CA LEU A 160 -6.50 -12.62 14.40
C LEU A 160 -7.08 -11.29 14.88
N ARG A 161 -6.43 -10.69 15.88
CA ARG A 161 -6.61 -9.28 16.24
C ARG A 161 -5.27 -8.70 16.70
N LEU A 162 -4.67 -7.86 15.88
CA LEU A 162 -3.41 -7.18 16.17
C LEU A 162 -3.65 -5.66 16.19
N THR A 163 -3.00 -4.96 17.12
CA THR A 163 -3.00 -3.49 17.16
C THR A 163 -1.58 -2.96 17.01
N SER A 164 -1.35 -2.06 16.06
CA SER A 164 -0.11 -1.30 15.94
C SER A 164 -0.33 0.17 16.32
N VAL A 165 0.54 0.69 17.16
CA VAL A 165 0.57 2.08 17.61
C VAL A 165 1.78 2.75 16.98
N VAL A 166 1.52 3.65 16.03
CA VAL A 166 2.55 4.35 15.25
C VAL A 166 2.63 5.79 15.73
N VAL A 167 3.77 6.17 16.31
CA VAL A 167 4.00 7.52 16.84
C VAL A 167 4.72 8.37 15.78
N LEU A 168 4.25 9.60 15.56
CA LEU A 168 4.73 10.51 14.51
C LEU A 168 5.28 11.83 15.13
N PRO A 169 6.40 11.79 15.87
CA PRO A 169 6.83 12.94 16.69
C PRO A 169 7.51 14.06 15.91
N ALA A 170 8.02 13.79 14.71
CA ALA A 170 9.06 14.63 14.10
C ALA A 170 8.54 15.72 13.17
N ASN A 171 7.25 15.70 12.78
CA ASN A 171 6.70 16.66 11.83
C ASN A 171 5.91 17.76 12.54
N PRO A 172 6.34 19.03 12.40
CA PRO A 172 5.69 20.15 13.07
C PRO A 172 4.27 20.38 12.56
N GLY A 173 4.01 20.14 11.28
CA GLY A 173 2.68 20.33 10.68
C GLY A 173 1.57 19.53 11.37
N ILE A 174 1.83 18.26 11.71
CA ILE A 174 0.88 17.42 12.46
C ILE A 174 1.06 17.48 13.97
N SER A 175 2.21 17.93 14.48
CA SER A 175 2.42 18.03 15.93
C SER A 175 1.82 19.31 16.51
N GLU A 176 1.85 20.39 15.74
CA GLU A 176 1.33 21.70 16.13
C GLU A 176 -0.14 21.89 15.74
N SER A 177 -0.59 21.24 14.66
CA SER A 177 -1.96 21.39 14.14
C SER A 177 -2.75 20.09 14.16
N PHE A 178 -3.63 19.95 15.16
CA PHE A 178 -4.59 18.85 15.21
C PHE A 178 -5.49 18.81 13.96
N ALA A 179 -5.88 19.97 13.43
CA ALA A 179 -6.75 20.05 12.26
C ALA A 179 -6.11 19.43 11.00
N VAL A 180 -4.82 19.66 10.77
CA VAL A 180 -4.09 19.03 9.66
C VAL A 180 -4.05 17.51 9.84
N PHE A 181 -3.72 17.05 11.05
CA PHE A 181 -3.62 15.63 11.37
C PHE A 181 -4.97 14.89 11.28
N ASP A 182 -6.03 15.47 11.84
CA ASP A 182 -7.39 14.93 11.79
C ASP A 182 -7.91 14.86 10.35
N ASN A 183 -7.82 15.98 9.61
CA ASN A 183 -8.25 16.02 8.21
C ASN A 183 -7.52 14.97 7.35
N LEU A 184 -6.21 14.82 7.54
CA LEU A 184 -5.44 13.80 6.82
C LEU A 184 -5.97 12.39 7.09
N LEU A 185 -6.14 12.02 8.36
CA LEU A 185 -6.64 10.69 8.71
C LEU A 185 -8.09 10.47 8.30
N GLN A 186 -8.92 11.51 8.32
CA GLN A 186 -10.28 11.45 7.78
C GLN A 186 -10.26 11.16 6.27
N GLN A 187 -9.40 11.85 5.52
CA GLN A 187 -9.25 11.60 4.08
C GLN A 187 -8.68 10.20 3.79
N ILE A 188 -7.73 9.70 4.59
CA ILE A 188 -7.24 8.32 4.49
C ILE A 188 -8.39 7.33 4.72
N ASN A 189 -9.17 7.52 5.78
CA ASN A 189 -10.32 6.65 6.05
C ASN A 189 -11.41 6.74 4.98
N GLN A 190 -11.67 7.93 4.43
CA GLN A 190 -12.59 8.13 3.32
C GLN A 190 -12.10 7.40 2.05
N ALA A 191 -10.83 7.57 1.69
CA ALA A 191 -10.20 6.89 0.56
C ALA A 191 -10.32 5.37 0.67
N ARG A 192 -10.09 4.80 1.87
CA ARG A 192 -10.25 3.36 2.12
C ARG A 192 -11.69 2.86 2.02
N ARG A 193 -12.68 3.69 2.32
CA ARG A 193 -14.10 3.32 2.13
C ARG A 193 -14.45 3.34 0.65
N GLN A 194 -13.95 4.34 -0.07
CA GLN A 194 -14.18 4.53 -1.50
C GLN A 194 -13.39 3.54 -2.37
N SER A 195 -12.30 2.95 -1.86
CA SER A 195 -11.48 2.01 -2.62
C SER A 195 -12.24 0.76 -3.05
N ARG A 196 -13.35 0.43 -2.38
CA ARG A 196 -14.27 -0.63 -2.78
C ARG A 196 -14.98 -0.36 -4.12
N ASP A 197 -15.05 0.92 -4.51
CA ASP A 197 -15.65 1.35 -5.79
C ASP A 197 -14.60 1.44 -6.91
N TYR A 198 -13.33 1.18 -6.61
CA TYR A 198 -12.27 1.23 -7.62
C TYR A 198 -12.24 -0.12 -8.34
N VAL A 199 -12.30 -0.08 -9.67
CA VAL A 199 -12.16 -1.28 -10.48
C VAL A 199 -10.67 -1.43 -10.84
N THR A 200 -10.02 -2.41 -10.22
CA THR A 200 -8.63 -2.81 -10.47
C THR A 200 -8.59 -4.21 -11.11
N ASP A 201 -7.45 -4.60 -11.69
CA ASP A 201 -7.25 -5.95 -12.23
C ASP A 201 -7.62 -7.02 -11.18
N LEU A 202 -7.10 -6.87 -9.95
CA LEU A 202 -7.41 -7.76 -8.82
C LEU A 202 -8.92 -7.86 -8.53
N SER A 203 -9.65 -6.74 -8.60
CA SER A 203 -11.10 -6.76 -8.36
C SER A 203 -11.87 -7.52 -9.43
N LEU A 204 -11.36 -7.54 -10.68
CA LEU A 204 -11.94 -8.34 -11.75
C LEU A 204 -11.54 -9.80 -11.63
N GLU A 205 -10.29 -10.10 -11.28
CA GLU A 205 -9.82 -11.47 -11.00
C GLU A 205 -10.66 -12.09 -9.89
N GLN A 206 -10.85 -11.39 -8.76
CA GLN A 206 -11.71 -11.84 -7.67
C GLN A 206 -13.18 -12.00 -8.08
N LEU A 207 -13.68 -11.15 -8.99
CA LEU A 207 -15.03 -11.28 -9.51
C LEU A 207 -15.17 -12.51 -10.41
N ASP A 208 -14.18 -12.75 -11.27
CA ASP A 208 -14.14 -13.88 -12.19
C ASP A 208 -14.05 -15.20 -11.42
N GLU A 209 -13.16 -15.27 -10.42
CA GLU A 209 -13.05 -16.38 -9.47
C GLU A 209 -14.39 -16.64 -8.79
N ARG A 210 -15.08 -15.62 -8.26
CA ARG A 210 -16.40 -15.79 -7.64
C ARG A 210 -17.50 -16.22 -8.60
N MET A 211 -17.41 -15.87 -9.88
CA MET A 211 -18.39 -16.29 -10.90
C MET A 211 -18.16 -17.74 -11.35
N HIS A 212 -16.91 -18.21 -11.29
CA HIS A 212 -16.49 -19.51 -11.80
C HIS A 212 -16.17 -20.54 -10.71
N ALA A 213 -16.12 -20.14 -9.44
CA ALA A 213 -15.93 -21.07 -8.34
C ALA A 213 -17.17 -21.95 -8.18
N ASP A 214 -16.94 -23.27 -8.10
CA ASP A 214 -17.95 -24.28 -7.80
C ASP A 214 -18.54 -24.05 -6.38
N GLU A 215 -19.56 -24.81 -5.99
CA GLU A 215 -20.20 -24.69 -4.65
C GLU A 215 -19.21 -24.87 -3.47
N ASP A 216 -18.00 -25.37 -3.74
CA ASP A 216 -16.88 -25.52 -2.80
C ASP A 216 -15.91 -24.32 -2.79
N ALA A 217 -16.31 -23.16 -3.34
CA ALA A 217 -15.50 -21.95 -3.33
C ALA A 217 -14.96 -21.67 -1.92
N GLU A 218 -13.64 -21.62 -1.78
CA GLU A 218 -12.97 -21.32 -0.51
C GLU A 218 -13.59 -20.07 0.10
N GLU A 219 -14.26 -20.25 1.25
CA GLU A 219 -14.96 -19.18 1.92
C GLU A 219 -13.96 -18.09 2.32
N GLU A 220 -14.05 -16.93 1.67
CA GLU A 220 -13.09 -15.84 1.82
C GLU A 220 -13.05 -15.31 3.26
N TRP A 221 -11.84 -15.23 3.83
CA TRP A 221 -11.63 -14.67 5.15
C TRP A 221 -12.01 -13.20 5.20
N SER A 222 -12.73 -12.80 6.25
CA SER A 222 -13.10 -11.40 6.44
C SER A 222 -11.97 -10.63 7.11
N ILE A 223 -11.34 -9.73 6.35
CA ILE A 223 -10.21 -8.92 6.81
C ILE A 223 -10.67 -7.48 6.98
N SER A 224 -10.47 -6.93 8.16
CA SER A 224 -10.81 -5.55 8.47
C SER A 224 -9.62 -4.84 9.08
N VAL A 225 -9.26 -3.70 8.51
CA VAL A 225 -8.23 -2.81 9.04
C VAL A 225 -8.91 -1.52 9.50
N ASN A 226 -8.74 -1.16 10.76
CA ASN A 226 -9.25 0.08 11.35
C ASN A 226 -8.09 1.03 11.58
N CYS A 227 -8.32 2.33 11.39
CA CYS A 227 -7.32 3.37 11.57
C CYS A 227 -7.93 4.52 12.38
N ALA A 228 -7.34 4.84 13.52
CA ALA A 228 -7.73 5.94 14.39
C ALA A 228 -6.53 6.84 14.68
N HIS A 229 -6.77 8.11 14.97
CA HIS A 229 -5.74 9.03 15.44
C HIS A 229 -5.92 9.35 16.92
N LEU A 230 -4.81 9.66 17.57
CA LEU A 230 -4.69 10.26 18.89
C LEU A 230 -3.72 11.45 18.76
N HIS A 231 -3.99 12.55 19.46
CA HIS A 231 -3.20 13.77 19.29
C HIS A 231 -3.13 14.55 20.61
N PRO A 232 -2.00 15.22 20.95
CA PRO A 232 -1.89 15.99 22.19
C PRO A 232 -3.02 17.02 22.37
N ASN A 233 -3.30 17.75 21.29
CA ASN A 233 -4.32 18.79 21.24
C ASN A 233 -5.72 18.25 20.89
N PHE A 234 -5.96 16.94 21.03
CA PHE A 234 -7.28 16.35 20.72
C PHE A 234 -8.35 16.93 21.66
N GLY A 235 -9.43 17.45 21.08
CA GLY A 235 -10.53 18.02 21.85
C GLY A 235 -10.25 19.39 22.47
N GLU A 236 -9.15 20.06 22.10
CA GLU A 236 -8.97 21.47 22.42
C GLU A 236 -10.08 22.28 21.77
N GLN A 237 -10.85 22.98 22.61
CA GLN A 237 -11.93 23.83 22.15
C GLN A 237 -11.38 25.19 21.72
N THR A 238 -11.93 25.72 20.65
CA THR A 238 -11.69 27.11 20.28
C THR A 238 -12.34 28.05 21.30
N PRO A 239 -11.82 29.28 21.51
CA PRO A 239 -12.46 30.25 22.40
C PRO A 239 -13.94 30.53 22.05
N GLU A 240 -14.30 30.42 20.77
CA GLU A 240 -15.68 30.58 20.29
C GLU A 240 -16.58 29.43 20.76
N GLN A 241 -16.10 28.19 20.68
CA GLN A 241 -16.82 27.01 21.19
C GLN A 241 -16.97 27.04 22.71
N VAL A 242 -15.94 27.48 23.44
CA VAL A 242 -16.04 27.65 24.90
C VAL A 242 -17.12 28.68 25.25
N LEU A 243 -17.22 29.77 24.49
CA LEU A 243 -18.25 30.79 24.69
C LEU A 243 -19.66 30.34 24.30
N GLU A 244 -19.79 29.35 23.42
CA GLU A 244 -21.06 28.74 23.03
C GLU A 244 -21.49 27.69 24.06
N ASP A 245 -20.58 26.83 24.50
CA ASP A 245 -20.83 25.84 25.56
C ASP A 245 -21.27 26.54 26.87
N LEU A 246 -20.68 27.68 27.23
CA LEU A 246 -21.07 28.49 28.40
C LEU A 246 -22.48 29.13 28.27
N LYS A 247 -23.08 29.15 27.08
CA LYS A 247 -24.44 29.65 26.88
C LYS A 247 -25.49 28.55 26.98
N ASP A 248 -25.08 27.29 26.80
CA ASP A 248 -25.95 26.11 26.75
C ASP A 248 -25.93 25.30 28.07
N ASP A 249 -25.52 25.90 29.19
CA ASP A 249 -25.50 25.30 30.54
C ASP A 249 -26.93 25.00 31.07
N GLU A 250 -27.57 23.97 30.53
CA GLU A 250 -28.71 23.27 31.15
C GLU A 250 -28.22 22.25 32.21
N GLU A 251 -29.10 21.55 32.93
CA GLU A 251 -28.71 20.55 33.94
C GLU A 251 -27.96 19.35 33.30
N ILE A 252 -26.63 19.34 33.38
CA ILE A 252 -25.80 18.28 32.82
C ILE A 252 -25.61 17.14 33.84
N ASP A 253 -25.83 15.90 33.39
CA ASP A 253 -25.52 14.68 34.16
C ASP A 253 -24.01 14.57 34.44
N VAL A 254 -23.64 14.67 35.72
CA VAL A 254 -22.26 14.59 36.22
C VAL A 254 -21.53 13.32 35.75
N HIS A 255 -22.24 12.18 35.67
CA HIS A 255 -21.63 10.94 35.19
C HIS A 255 -21.34 10.98 33.70
N TYR A 256 -22.19 11.64 32.92
CA TYR A 256 -21.99 11.82 31.48
C TYR A 256 -20.81 12.74 31.19
N GLU A 257 -20.65 13.84 31.94
CA GLU A 257 -19.49 14.72 31.81
C GLU A 257 -18.19 14.02 32.18
N GLU A 258 -18.17 13.28 33.28
CA GLU A 258 -16.98 12.54 33.71
C GLU A 258 -16.57 11.50 32.65
N TYR A 259 -17.55 10.82 32.06
CA TYR A 259 -17.33 9.89 30.95
C TYR A 259 -16.81 10.60 29.69
N LYS A 260 -17.42 11.72 29.29
CA LYS A 260 -16.99 12.53 28.13
C LYS A 260 -15.55 13.02 28.33
N ARG A 261 -15.22 13.52 29.53
CA ARG A 261 -13.86 13.95 29.89
C ARG A 261 -12.85 12.80 29.79
N LYS A 262 -13.12 11.65 30.42
CA LYS A 262 -12.24 10.46 30.34
C LYS A 262 -12.04 10.00 28.89
N ARG A 263 -13.08 10.08 28.07
CA ARG A 263 -13.01 9.72 26.64
C ARG A 263 -12.16 10.71 25.83
N LEU A 264 -12.19 11.99 26.16
CA LEU A 264 -11.34 13.02 25.55
C LEU A 264 -9.88 12.84 25.98
N GLU A 265 -9.62 12.67 27.29
CA GLU A 265 -8.28 12.42 27.84
C GLU A 265 -7.64 11.17 27.22
N ALA A 266 -8.41 10.10 27.01
CA ALA A 266 -7.91 8.88 26.35
C ALA A 266 -7.50 9.09 24.88
N ARG A 267 -7.89 10.20 24.26
CA ARG A 267 -7.49 10.57 22.89
C ARG A 267 -6.33 11.57 22.85
N GLN A 268 -5.93 12.10 24.00
CA GLN A 268 -4.82 13.02 24.18
C GLN A 268 -3.51 12.25 24.39
N SER A 269 -2.97 11.71 23.31
CA SER A 269 -1.64 11.06 23.35
C SER A 269 -0.52 12.09 23.48
N PRO A 270 0.64 11.75 24.07
CA PRO A 270 1.77 12.67 24.23
C PRO A 270 2.35 13.19 22.91
N TYR A 271 2.13 12.46 21.82
CA TYR A 271 2.56 12.79 20.47
C TYR A 271 1.45 12.44 19.47
N PRO A 272 1.41 13.04 18.26
CA PRO A 272 0.55 12.57 17.19
C PRO A 272 0.77 11.07 16.97
N THR A 273 -0.30 10.30 17.07
CA THR A 273 -0.24 8.84 17.08
C THR A 273 -1.35 8.26 16.21
N VAL A 274 -1.00 7.28 15.38
CA VAL A 274 -1.94 6.51 14.56
C VAL A 274 -2.08 5.13 15.17
N VAL A 275 -3.31 4.70 15.43
CA VAL A 275 -3.62 3.36 15.92
C VAL A 275 -4.26 2.57 14.79
N ILE A 276 -3.59 1.50 14.37
CA ILE A 276 -4.02 0.61 13.31
C ILE A 276 -4.40 -0.74 13.94
N GLU A 277 -5.63 -1.20 13.72
CA GLU A 277 -6.07 -2.50 14.20
C GLU A 277 -6.47 -3.38 13.01
N VAL A 278 -5.79 -4.51 12.84
CA VAL A 278 -6.23 -5.55 11.89
C VAL A 278 -7.03 -6.62 12.64
N ARG A 279 -8.13 -7.06 12.04
CA ARG A 279 -8.84 -8.27 12.42
C ARG A 279 -9.02 -9.15 11.20
N ALA A 280 -8.65 -10.42 11.33
CA ALA A 280 -8.99 -11.47 10.39
C ALA A 280 -9.93 -12.45 11.09
N MET A 281 -11.12 -12.64 10.54
CA MET A 281 -12.10 -13.57 11.07
C MET A 281 -12.46 -14.59 10.01
N PRO A 282 -12.66 -15.86 10.42
CA PRO A 282 -13.15 -16.86 9.49
C PRO A 282 -14.49 -16.40 8.92
N PRO A 283 -14.83 -16.89 7.73
CA PRO A 283 -16.15 -16.71 7.14
C PRO A 283 -17.25 -17.05 8.15
N PRO A 284 -18.37 -16.31 8.15
CA PRO A 284 -19.51 -16.66 8.99
C PRO A 284 -19.96 -18.09 8.63
N PRO A 285 -20.21 -18.98 9.62
CA PRO A 285 -20.74 -20.29 9.31
C PRO A 285 -22.02 -20.12 8.50
N GLU A 286 -22.18 -20.88 7.42
CA GLU A 286 -23.36 -20.81 6.56
C GLU A 286 -24.63 -20.80 7.42
N LEU A 287 -25.30 -19.64 7.48
CA LEU A 287 -26.66 -19.59 7.95
C LEU A 287 -27.44 -20.42 6.94
N VAL A 288 -27.82 -21.65 7.32
CA VAL A 288 -28.62 -22.60 6.55
C VAL A 288 -29.53 -21.83 5.59
N ALA A 289 -29.11 -21.73 4.34
CA ALA A 289 -29.84 -20.92 3.38
C ALA A 289 -31.25 -21.53 3.25
N PRO A 290 -32.32 -20.72 3.13
CA PRO A 290 -33.61 -21.27 2.73
C PRO A 290 -33.41 -22.05 1.41
N PRO A 291 -34.11 -23.20 1.24
CA PRO A 291 -33.83 -24.14 0.16
C PRO A 291 -33.79 -23.42 -1.18
N LYS A 292 -32.60 -23.38 -1.81
CA LYS A 292 -32.40 -22.76 -3.11
C LYS A 292 -33.19 -23.57 -4.13
N VAL A 293 -34.24 -22.95 -4.68
CA VAL A 293 -34.99 -23.49 -5.81
C VAL A 293 -34.00 -23.70 -6.95
N SER A 294 -33.74 -24.95 -7.29
CA SER A 294 -32.90 -25.37 -8.40
C SER A 294 -33.44 -24.79 -9.71
N ARG A 295 -32.94 -23.62 -10.10
CA ARG A 295 -33.07 -23.15 -11.48
C ARG A 295 -32.05 -23.95 -12.29
N SER A 296 -32.48 -25.10 -12.78
CA SER A 296 -31.81 -25.84 -13.84
C SER A 296 -31.73 -24.97 -15.09
N ARG A 297 -30.66 -24.18 -15.19
CA ARG A 297 -30.31 -23.50 -16.44
C ARG A 297 -29.62 -24.54 -17.31
N ALA A 298 -30.41 -25.21 -18.14
CA ALA A 298 -29.90 -26.01 -19.25
C ALA A 298 -29.20 -25.08 -20.26
N ALA A 299 -27.94 -24.74 -19.99
CA ALA A 299 -27.06 -24.14 -20.98
C ALA A 299 -26.66 -25.24 -21.96
N LYS A 300 -27.18 -25.17 -23.19
CA LYS A 300 -26.67 -25.94 -24.32
C LYS A 300 -25.22 -25.48 -24.58
N ASN A 301 -24.24 -26.24 -24.10
CA ASN A 301 -22.86 -26.15 -24.54
C ASN A 301 -22.79 -26.48 -26.04
N GLN A 302 -22.81 -25.44 -26.89
CA GLN A 302 -22.63 -25.57 -28.35
C GLN A 302 -21.16 -25.56 -28.77
N ASN A 303 -20.22 -25.38 -27.85
CA ASN A 303 -18.78 -25.44 -28.11
C ASN A 303 -18.12 -26.54 -27.24
N ALA A 304 -18.62 -27.77 -27.35
CA ALA A 304 -17.92 -28.90 -26.76
C ALA A 304 -16.62 -29.13 -27.54
N ILE A 305 -15.50 -28.79 -26.91
CA ILE A 305 -14.15 -29.08 -27.39
C ILE A 305 -14.09 -30.59 -27.66
N SER A 306 -13.86 -30.98 -28.90
CA SER A 306 -13.86 -32.40 -29.25
C SER A 306 -12.55 -33.04 -28.80
N ALA A 307 -12.57 -34.35 -28.55
CA ALA A 307 -11.34 -35.11 -28.29
C ALA A 307 -10.32 -34.98 -29.44
N MET A 308 -10.79 -34.66 -30.66
CA MET A 308 -9.93 -34.34 -31.79
C MET A 308 -9.19 -33.00 -31.64
N ASP A 309 -9.81 -32.00 -31.01
CA ASP A 309 -9.18 -30.70 -30.77
C ASP A 309 -8.09 -30.81 -29.70
N VAL A 310 -8.33 -31.64 -28.67
CA VAL A 310 -7.32 -32.00 -27.67
C VAL A 310 -6.16 -32.77 -28.31
N GLN A 311 -6.43 -33.77 -29.17
CA GLN A 311 -5.38 -34.47 -29.91
C GLN A 311 -4.60 -33.57 -30.87
N ARG A 312 -5.26 -32.57 -31.48
CA ARG A 312 -4.57 -31.58 -32.33
C ARG A 312 -3.64 -30.69 -31.52
N LEU A 313 -4.07 -30.27 -30.33
CA LEU A 313 -3.24 -29.50 -29.41
C LEU A 313 -2.07 -30.35 -28.88
N GLU A 314 -2.32 -31.58 -28.45
CA GLU A 314 -1.26 -32.52 -28.04
C GLU A 314 -0.27 -32.82 -29.17
N ALA A 315 -0.72 -32.90 -30.42
CA ALA A 315 0.16 -33.06 -31.58
C ALA A 315 0.97 -31.79 -31.90
N LEU A 316 0.40 -30.60 -31.64
CA LEU A 316 1.08 -29.31 -31.76
C LEU A 316 2.18 -29.15 -30.68
N PHE A 317 1.87 -29.51 -29.43
CA PHE A 317 2.82 -29.45 -28.32
C PHE A 317 3.84 -30.60 -28.30
N GLY A 318 3.45 -31.79 -28.76
CA GLY A 318 4.36 -32.93 -28.91
C GLY A 318 5.38 -32.72 -30.01
N LYS A 319 5.03 -31.97 -31.07
CA LYS A 319 5.98 -31.63 -32.16
C LYS A 319 6.97 -30.53 -31.76
N THR A 320 6.58 -29.58 -30.91
CA THR A 320 7.51 -28.55 -30.40
C THR A 320 8.53 -29.15 -29.41
N ALA A 321 8.17 -30.18 -28.65
CA ALA A 321 9.10 -30.87 -27.74
C ALA A 321 10.22 -31.65 -28.44
N HIS A 322 10.03 -32.05 -29.71
CA HIS A 322 11.01 -32.84 -30.47
C HIS A 322 12.02 -32.01 -31.28
N MET A 323 11.96 -30.67 -31.25
CA MET A 323 12.85 -29.81 -32.06
C MET A 323 14.24 -29.53 -31.45
N ASN A 324 14.58 -30.09 -30.28
CA ASN A 324 15.91 -29.93 -29.69
C ASN A 324 16.97 -30.95 -30.17
N HIS A 325 16.68 -31.76 -31.19
CA HIS A 325 17.68 -32.64 -31.81
C HIS A 325 18.14 -32.12 -33.19
N PRO A 326 19.40 -31.68 -33.34
CA PRO A 326 19.92 -31.25 -34.62
C PRO A 326 20.35 -32.48 -35.41
N SER A 327 19.47 -33.02 -36.25
CA SER A 327 19.86 -33.70 -37.49
C SER A 327 18.66 -34.25 -38.26
N SER A 328 18.42 -33.67 -39.42
CA SER A 328 18.46 -34.35 -40.73
C SER A 328 17.44 -33.74 -41.70
N GLN A 329 18.00 -33.08 -42.71
CA GLN A 329 17.50 -32.91 -44.08
C GLN A 329 15.99 -33.16 -44.28
N ARG A 330 15.20 -32.09 -44.28
CA ARG A 330 13.96 -32.03 -45.05
C ARG A 330 13.95 -30.78 -45.92
N SER A 331 14.14 -31.01 -47.20
CA SER A 331 13.88 -30.04 -48.27
C SER A 331 12.38 -29.92 -48.50
N GLY A 332 11.84 -28.69 -48.42
CA GLY A 332 10.58 -28.35 -49.10
C GLY A 332 9.65 -27.46 -48.30
N SER A 333 9.45 -26.23 -48.80
CA SER A 333 8.37 -25.25 -48.55
C SER A 333 7.93 -24.89 -47.13
N GLU A 334 8.09 -25.74 -46.13
CA GLU A 334 7.74 -25.48 -44.73
C GLU A 334 8.77 -24.57 -44.06
N ASP A 335 10.06 -24.70 -44.41
CA ASP A 335 11.11 -23.79 -43.92
C ASP A 335 10.85 -22.34 -44.34
N SER A 336 10.26 -22.10 -45.52
CA SER A 336 9.87 -20.75 -45.95
C SER A 336 8.68 -20.20 -45.16
N PHE A 337 7.80 -21.05 -44.64
CA PHE A 337 6.67 -20.64 -43.81
C PHE A 337 7.13 -20.36 -42.37
N TYR A 338 8.03 -21.18 -41.83
CA TYR A 338 8.61 -20.99 -40.50
C TYR A 338 9.69 -19.90 -40.47
N ASP A 339 10.43 -19.66 -41.55
CA ASP A 339 11.27 -18.47 -41.70
C ASP A 339 10.42 -17.22 -41.87
N ALA A 340 9.28 -17.28 -42.55
CA ALA A 340 8.33 -16.15 -42.61
C ALA A 340 7.66 -15.89 -41.25
N LEU A 341 7.33 -16.94 -40.49
CA LEU A 341 6.83 -16.82 -39.13
C LEU A 341 7.90 -16.33 -38.18
N GLY A 342 9.12 -16.88 -38.25
CA GLY A 342 10.29 -16.51 -37.46
C GLY A 342 10.72 -15.07 -37.72
N SER A 343 10.79 -14.64 -38.99
CA SER A 343 11.06 -13.25 -39.36
C SER A 343 9.88 -12.30 -39.11
N SER A 344 8.65 -12.81 -38.91
CA SER A 344 7.50 -12.03 -38.42
C SER A 344 7.34 -12.02 -36.88
N LEU A 345 8.00 -12.96 -36.19
CA LEU A 345 8.04 -13.10 -34.72
C LEU A 345 9.31 -12.49 -34.13
N GLU A 346 10.36 -12.33 -34.93
CA GLU A 346 11.52 -11.48 -34.64
C GLU A 346 11.02 -10.05 -34.49
N GLU A 347 10.89 -9.63 -33.24
CA GLU A 347 10.36 -8.36 -32.76
C GLU A 347 8.82 -8.24 -32.62
N ILE A 348 8.17 -9.23 -31.98
CA ILE A 348 7.15 -8.81 -31.00
C ILE A 348 7.91 -8.09 -29.87
N HIS A 349 8.29 -6.83 -30.11
CA HIS A 349 8.70 -5.92 -29.04
C HIS A 349 7.54 -5.94 -28.05
N VAL A 350 7.72 -6.62 -26.92
CA VAL A 350 6.76 -6.58 -25.82
C VAL A 350 6.70 -5.11 -25.40
N VAL A 351 5.71 -4.38 -25.94
CA VAL A 351 5.58 -2.95 -25.66
C VAL A 351 5.05 -2.85 -24.25
N THR A 352 5.95 -2.55 -23.32
CA THR A 352 5.58 -2.41 -21.91
C THR A 352 4.65 -1.20 -21.73
N PRO A 353 3.74 -1.22 -20.73
CA PRO A 353 2.93 -0.05 -20.38
C PRO A 353 3.77 1.22 -20.22
N MET A 354 4.94 1.07 -19.60
CA MET A 354 5.93 2.14 -19.49
C MET A 354 6.35 2.74 -20.85
N LYS A 355 6.70 1.89 -21.83
CA LYS A 355 7.13 2.36 -23.16
C LYS A 355 5.99 3.07 -23.89
N LEU A 356 4.75 2.57 -23.77
CA LEU A 356 3.56 3.23 -24.31
C LEU A 356 3.34 4.61 -23.69
N ALA A 357 3.45 4.71 -22.35
CA ALA A 357 3.31 5.96 -21.63
C ALA A 357 4.37 6.99 -22.07
N GLN A 358 5.64 6.59 -22.13
CA GLN A 358 6.75 7.47 -22.53
C GLN A 358 6.56 8.02 -23.96
N GLN A 359 6.22 7.15 -24.91
CA GLN A 359 5.98 7.56 -26.30
C GLN A 359 4.79 8.51 -26.44
N TRP A 360 3.70 8.23 -25.72
CA TRP A 360 2.51 9.06 -25.75
C TRP A 360 2.75 10.43 -25.10
N ILE A 361 3.34 10.47 -23.90
CA ILE A 361 3.64 11.71 -23.17
C ILE A 361 4.58 12.62 -23.97
N ALA A 362 5.59 12.05 -24.63
CA ALA A 362 6.53 12.81 -25.46
C ALA A 362 5.85 13.59 -26.60
N THR A 363 4.65 13.17 -27.02
CA THR A 363 3.91 13.78 -28.13
C THR A 363 2.69 14.59 -27.69
N HIS A 364 2.13 14.31 -26.51
CA HIS A 364 0.84 14.86 -26.06
C HIS A 364 0.94 15.82 -24.86
N ASP A 365 2.00 15.77 -24.05
CA ASP A 365 2.12 16.68 -22.91
C ASP A 365 2.75 18.02 -23.35
N PRO A 366 1.99 19.13 -23.37
CA PRO A 366 2.52 20.43 -23.78
C PRO A 366 3.53 21.01 -22.79
N ASN A 367 3.53 20.53 -21.54
CA ASN A 367 4.43 21.01 -20.48
C ASN A 367 5.81 20.35 -20.56
N LEU A 368 5.97 19.29 -21.38
CA LEU A 368 7.26 18.64 -21.59
C LEU A 368 8.03 19.34 -22.72
N PRO A 369 9.27 19.81 -22.50
CA PRO A 369 10.04 20.46 -23.54
C PRO A 369 10.36 19.51 -24.70
N LYS A 370 10.00 19.93 -25.91
CA LYS A 370 10.19 19.14 -27.14
C LYS A 370 11.66 18.86 -27.49
N THR A 371 12.59 19.60 -26.89
CA THR A 371 14.02 19.57 -27.23
C THR A 371 14.84 18.55 -26.42
N SER A 372 14.38 18.15 -25.22
CA SER A 372 14.91 16.98 -24.49
C SER A 372 13.87 16.46 -23.48
N PRO A 373 12.96 15.57 -23.90
CA PRO A 373 11.88 15.07 -23.06
C PRO A 373 12.34 14.10 -21.96
N VAL A 374 13.51 13.46 -22.14
CA VAL A 374 14.00 12.38 -21.25
C VAL A 374 14.76 12.94 -20.03
N ASP A 375 15.39 14.11 -20.15
CA ASP A 375 16.20 14.66 -19.05
C ASP A 375 15.36 15.41 -18.00
N LEU A 376 14.11 15.75 -18.33
CA LEU A 376 13.28 16.68 -17.54
C LEU A 376 12.11 16.04 -16.81
N ALA A 377 11.79 14.78 -17.12
CA ALA A 377 10.73 14.05 -16.43
C ALA A 377 11.15 12.64 -16.05
N ALA A 378 10.83 12.24 -14.83
CA ALA A 378 10.98 10.87 -14.38
C ALA A 378 9.73 10.06 -14.73
N PHE A 379 9.92 8.78 -15.05
CA PHE A 379 8.82 7.82 -15.22
C PHE A 379 8.99 6.68 -14.23
N THR A 380 7.90 6.27 -13.59
CA THR A 380 7.91 5.17 -12.64
C THR A 380 6.67 4.31 -12.85
N GLU A 381 6.85 3.02 -13.02
CA GLU A 381 5.75 2.07 -13.20
C GLU A 381 5.44 1.39 -11.89
N SER A 382 4.14 1.35 -11.58
CA SER A 382 3.60 0.66 -10.43
C SER A 382 3.21 -0.77 -10.80
N LYS A 383 3.40 -1.71 -9.86
CA LYS A 383 2.84 -3.07 -9.93
C LYS A 383 1.78 -3.29 -8.85
N THR A 384 1.24 -2.22 -8.29
CA THR A 384 0.36 -2.26 -7.12
C THR A 384 -1.02 -2.78 -7.51
N SER A 385 -1.39 -3.96 -7.01
CA SER A 385 -2.72 -4.54 -7.19
C SER A 385 -3.75 -3.95 -6.21
N HIS A 386 -3.29 -3.51 -5.05
CA HIS A 386 -4.13 -2.94 -4.00
C HIS A 386 -4.04 -1.41 -3.96
N VAL A 387 -5.16 -0.81 -3.54
CA VAL A 387 -5.34 0.64 -3.54
C VAL A 387 -4.48 1.33 -2.48
N ASP A 388 -4.32 0.73 -1.30
CA ASP A 388 -3.46 1.25 -0.24
C ASP A 388 -1.99 1.34 -0.69
N GLU A 389 -1.51 0.34 -1.41
CA GLU A 389 -0.19 0.31 -2.01
C GLU A 389 -0.05 1.37 -3.12
N ALA A 390 -1.09 1.62 -3.91
CA ALA A 390 -1.10 2.70 -4.89
C ALA A 390 -0.98 4.08 -4.22
N TYR A 391 -1.68 4.32 -3.10
CA TYR A 391 -1.52 5.56 -2.34
C TYR A 391 -0.11 5.71 -1.74
N GLU A 392 0.43 4.64 -1.13
CA GLU A 392 1.82 4.63 -0.65
C GLU A 392 2.78 4.99 -1.78
N PHE A 393 2.63 4.35 -2.94
CA PHE A 393 3.46 4.56 -4.11
C PHE A 393 3.42 6.02 -4.59
N VAL A 394 2.24 6.63 -4.68
CA VAL A 394 2.11 8.03 -5.11
C VAL A 394 2.80 8.97 -4.12
N PHE A 395 2.55 8.83 -2.82
CA PHE A 395 3.13 9.72 -1.82
C PHE A 395 4.64 9.53 -1.65
N ALA A 396 5.15 8.31 -1.78
CA ALA A 396 6.59 8.06 -1.85
C ALA A 396 7.22 8.78 -3.04
N ASN A 397 6.55 8.79 -4.19
CA ASN A 397 7.03 9.51 -5.37
C ASN A 397 6.89 11.03 -5.26
N ILE A 398 5.89 11.57 -4.55
CA ILE A 398 5.84 13.02 -4.23
C ILE A 398 7.07 13.43 -3.42
N ALA A 399 7.44 12.64 -2.41
CA ALA A 399 8.65 12.89 -1.63
C ALA A 399 9.93 12.79 -2.49
N MET A 400 10.00 11.79 -3.38
CA MET A 400 11.12 11.66 -4.31
C MET A 400 11.22 12.85 -5.27
N LEU A 401 10.10 13.31 -5.82
CA LEU A 401 10.04 14.45 -6.74
C LEU A 401 10.64 15.72 -6.12
N ARG A 402 10.42 15.95 -4.82
CA ARG A 402 11.02 17.06 -4.08
C ARG A 402 12.56 17.01 -4.06
N SER A 403 13.15 15.82 -4.06
CA SER A 403 14.61 15.60 -4.02
C SER A 403 15.27 15.55 -5.39
N GLN A 404 14.48 15.42 -6.46
CA GLN A 404 14.97 15.17 -7.81
C GLN A 404 15.20 16.48 -8.60
N PRO A 405 16.08 16.49 -9.61
CA PRO A 405 16.28 17.64 -10.51
C PRO A 405 15.15 17.83 -11.53
N GLN A 406 14.21 16.89 -11.66
CA GLN A 406 13.01 17.00 -12.49
C GLN A 406 11.84 17.66 -11.73
N SER A 407 11.12 18.60 -12.37
CA SER A 407 9.94 19.23 -11.77
C SER A 407 8.66 18.43 -12.02
N ARG A 408 8.72 17.37 -12.84
CA ARG A 408 7.57 16.55 -13.23
C ARG A 408 7.93 15.08 -13.21
N GLN A 409 7.00 14.26 -12.73
CA GLN A 409 7.13 12.80 -12.68
C GLN A 409 5.83 12.16 -13.13
N TYR A 410 5.93 11.15 -14.00
CA TYR A 410 4.81 10.37 -14.49
C TYR A 410 4.80 8.99 -13.85
N LEU A 411 3.68 8.67 -13.22
CA LEU A 411 3.42 7.41 -12.56
C LEU A 411 2.52 6.57 -13.46
N VAL A 412 3.05 5.49 -14.01
CA VAL A 412 2.29 4.55 -14.85
C VAL A 412 1.62 3.53 -13.93
N LEU A 413 0.29 3.47 -13.99
CA LEU A 413 -0.55 2.70 -13.06
C LEU A 413 -1.35 1.63 -13.82
N PRO A 414 -0.69 0.61 -14.40
CA PRO A 414 -1.34 -0.33 -15.31
C PRO A 414 -2.48 -1.14 -14.67
N CYS A 415 -2.44 -1.36 -13.35
CA CYS A 415 -3.46 -2.12 -12.62
C CYS A 415 -4.77 -1.37 -12.37
N PHE A 416 -4.83 -0.06 -12.67
CA PHE A 416 -6.09 0.66 -12.79
C PHE A 416 -6.65 0.38 -14.17
N LEU A 417 -7.81 -0.26 -14.26
CA LEU A 417 -8.29 -0.76 -15.54
C LEU A 417 -8.48 0.35 -16.57
N SER A 418 -8.02 0.08 -17.79
CA SER A 418 -8.22 0.95 -18.95
C SER A 418 -9.69 1.28 -19.25
N SER A 419 -10.63 0.46 -18.75
CA SER A 419 -12.07 0.62 -18.88
C SER A 419 -12.77 1.31 -17.70
N ALA A 420 -12.01 1.85 -16.74
CA ALA A 420 -12.51 2.42 -15.50
C ALA A 420 -11.95 3.83 -15.23
N ALA A 421 -12.12 4.76 -16.19
CA ALA A 421 -11.62 6.14 -16.05
C ALA A 421 -12.07 6.83 -14.75
N THR A 422 -13.29 6.52 -14.31
CA THR A 422 -13.86 7.09 -13.08
C THR A 422 -13.12 6.63 -11.83
N SER A 423 -12.55 5.42 -11.80
CA SER A 423 -11.76 4.92 -10.67
C SER A 423 -10.44 5.67 -10.54
N LEU A 424 -9.69 5.83 -11.64
CA LEU A 424 -8.45 6.62 -11.60
C LEU A 424 -8.73 8.10 -11.29
N GLN A 425 -9.82 8.67 -11.82
CA GLN A 425 -10.19 10.05 -11.52
C GLN A 425 -10.51 10.24 -10.03
N LYS A 426 -11.34 9.37 -9.44
CA LYS A 426 -11.63 9.41 -8.00
C LYS A 426 -10.36 9.29 -7.16
N PHE A 427 -9.47 8.36 -7.53
CA PHE A 427 -8.17 8.19 -6.89
C PHE A 427 -7.31 9.46 -6.98
N ALA A 428 -7.18 10.05 -8.17
CA ALA A 428 -6.39 11.27 -8.39
C ALA A 428 -6.95 12.46 -7.59
N THR A 429 -8.28 12.66 -7.58
CA THR A 429 -8.93 13.71 -6.77
C THR A 429 -8.68 13.50 -5.28
N GLN A 430 -8.68 12.26 -4.81
CA GLN A 430 -8.42 11.94 -3.40
C GLN A 430 -6.96 12.18 -3.01
N VAL A 431 -6.00 11.85 -3.89
CA VAL A 431 -4.59 12.22 -3.74
C VAL A 431 -4.44 13.73 -3.66
N GLU A 432 -5.04 14.48 -4.59
CA GLU A 432 -5.01 15.94 -4.61
C GLU A 432 -5.61 16.55 -3.33
N THR A 433 -6.72 15.98 -2.83
CA THR A 433 -7.33 16.40 -1.56
C THR A 433 -6.37 16.23 -0.39
N MET A 434 -5.67 15.09 -0.31
CA MET A 434 -4.66 14.85 0.73
C MET A 434 -3.44 15.76 0.60
N VAL A 435 -2.97 16.02 -0.63
CA VAL A 435 -1.89 16.98 -0.90
C VAL A 435 -2.26 18.39 -0.42
N ASN A 436 -3.51 18.80 -0.62
CA ASN A 436 -3.98 20.13 -0.23
C ASN A 436 -4.21 20.31 1.28
N ILE A 437 -4.23 19.22 2.06
CA ILE A 437 -4.28 19.31 3.54
C ILE A 437 -2.94 19.76 4.11
N TRP A 438 -1.84 19.37 3.47
CA TRP A 438 -0.50 19.63 3.93
C TRP A 438 -0.04 21.04 3.57
N PRO A 439 0.24 21.93 4.53
CA PRO A 439 0.65 23.30 4.21
C PRO A 439 1.93 23.41 3.37
N ASP A 440 2.84 22.44 3.50
CA ASP A 440 4.10 22.42 2.77
C ASP A 440 3.98 21.85 1.35
N LEU A 441 2.92 21.10 1.04
CA LEU A 441 2.63 20.55 -0.29
C LEU A 441 1.54 21.32 -1.03
N GLN A 442 0.60 21.92 -0.29
CA GLN A 442 -0.52 22.68 -0.82
C GLN A 442 -0.02 23.77 -1.77
N HIS A 443 -0.65 23.87 -2.94
CA HIS A 443 -0.27 24.77 -4.03
C HIS A 443 1.09 24.50 -4.70
N LYS A 444 1.98 23.67 -4.12
CA LYS A 444 3.28 23.33 -4.71
C LYS A 444 3.20 22.09 -5.59
N VAL A 445 2.41 21.10 -5.20
CA VAL A 445 2.22 19.87 -5.98
C VAL A 445 0.92 19.95 -6.77
N GLN A 446 1.01 19.70 -8.07
CA GLN A 446 -0.12 19.54 -8.97
C GLN A 446 -0.24 18.06 -9.34
N VAL A 447 -1.47 17.55 -9.28
CA VAL A 447 -1.81 16.18 -9.67
C VAL A 447 -2.66 16.26 -10.93
N GLU A 448 -2.23 15.58 -11.99
CA GLU A 448 -2.99 15.45 -13.24
C GLU A 448 -3.13 13.98 -13.60
N MET A 449 -4.15 13.63 -14.37
CA MET A 449 -4.34 12.26 -14.83
C MET A 449 -4.50 12.19 -16.35
N PHE A 450 -4.02 11.09 -16.92
CA PHE A 450 -4.24 10.69 -18.30
C PHE A 450 -4.77 9.25 -18.27
N HIS A 451 -5.77 8.97 -19.10
CA HIS A 451 -6.43 7.67 -19.08
C HIS A 451 -7.01 7.30 -20.45
N PRO A 452 -7.02 6.02 -20.87
CA PRO A 452 -7.56 5.58 -22.17
C PRO A 452 -8.96 6.12 -22.47
N GLU A 453 -9.84 6.06 -21.48
CA GLU A 453 -11.22 6.52 -21.58
C GLU A 453 -11.46 7.95 -21.03
N HIS A 454 -10.42 8.79 -20.94
CA HIS A 454 -10.62 10.16 -20.47
C HIS A 454 -11.61 10.94 -21.36
N VAL A 455 -12.48 11.74 -20.73
CA VAL A 455 -13.53 12.50 -21.44
C VAL A 455 -12.92 13.46 -22.46
N ASP A 456 -11.92 14.24 -22.03
CA ASP A 456 -11.10 15.06 -22.93
C ASP A 456 -10.15 14.19 -23.77
N SER A 457 -10.31 14.26 -25.09
CA SER A 457 -9.49 13.55 -26.08
C SER A 457 -8.00 13.84 -25.97
N SER A 458 -7.61 15.05 -25.53
CA SER A 458 -6.19 15.42 -25.40
C SER A 458 -5.49 14.68 -24.26
N ARG A 459 -6.27 14.15 -23.30
CA ARG A 459 -5.77 13.40 -22.14
C ARG A 459 -5.96 11.89 -22.26
N ARG A 460 -6.33 11.40 -23.45
CA ARG A 460 -6.50 9.97 -23.72
C ARG A 460 -5.15 9.29 -23.99
N SER A 461 -4.55 8.77 -22.93
CA SER A 461 -3.31 7.98 -22.99
C SER A 461 -3.61 6.49 -23.25
N PRO A 462 -2.70 5.73 -23.86
CA PRO A 462 -2.89 4.29 -24.08
C PRO A 462 -2.91 3.46 -22.79
N VAL A 463 -2.39 4.03 -21.70
CA VAL A 463 -2.34 3.42 -20.37
C VAL A 463 -2.69 4.46 -19.30
N PRO A 464 -3.19 4.06 -18.13
CA PRO A 464 -3.45 4.98 -17.02
C PRO A 464 -2.15 5.60 -16.48
N ILE A 465 -2.11 6.94 -16.41
CA ILE A 465 -0.94 7.70 -15.96
C ILE A 465 -1.41 8.77 -14.96
N LEU A 466 -0.73 8.87 -13.82
CA LEU A 466 -0.84 10.00 -12.91
C LEU A 466 0.42 10.87 -13.06
N SER A 467 0.25 12.15 -13.34
CA SER A 467 1.35 13.11 -13.42
C SER A 467 1.42 13.94 -12.14
N LEU A 468 2.60 13.97 -11.55
CA LEU A 468 2.96 14.82 -10.41
C LEU A 468 3.85 15.95 -10.92
N GLN A 469 3.47 17.20 -10.66
CA GLN A 469 4.29 18.36 -11.02
C GLN A 469 4.50 19.28 -9.81
N TRP A 470 5.75 19.65 -9.58
CA TRP A 470 6.12 20.66 -8.61
C TRP A 470 6.10 22.03 -9.30
N LYS A 471 5.17 22.92 -8.92
CA LYS A 471 4.89 24.20 -9.59
C LYS A 471 6.01 25.24 -9.42
N GLU A 472 6.55 25.36 -8.21
CA GLU A 472 7.60 26.31 -7.89
C GLU A 472 8.67 25.61 -7.06
N ARG A 473 9.89 25.52 -7.62
CA ARG A 473 11.01 24.98 -6.86
C ARG A 473 11.48 26.01 -5.84
N PRO A 474 11.73 25.60 -4.58
CA PRO A 474 12.38 26.45 -3.60
C PRO A 474 13.80 26.84 -4.02
#